data_AF-A0A933PT73-F1
#
_entry.id   AF-A0A933PT73-F1
#
_cell.length_a   1.000
_cell.length_b   1.000
_cell.length_c   1.000
_cell.angle_alpha   90.00
_cell.angle_beta   90.00
_cell.angle_gamma   90.00
#
_symmetry.space_group_name_H-M   'P 1'
#
loop_
_entity.id
_entity.type
_entity.pdbx_description
1 polymer ?
#
loop_
_entity_poly.entity_id
_entity_poly.type
_entity_poly.pdbx_seq_one_letter_code
_entity_poly.pdbx_strand_id
1 'polypeptide(L)'
;MLGFLANKKIPLITKIRRAFHILESHYTWAVWAIIVTFIAPLPLIFGGGIFRQMTIGYNLPSVSAALFRISLATLFICMLISMKLLPPRPKDVKPKERLIMVTQWLLAPAIAAFIGSIPAIDAQTRLMFGQYMQFHVTEKTRKNPLH
;
A
#
# COMPACT_ATOMS: atom_id res chain seq x y z
N MET A 1 -15.10 -8.83 14.52
CA MET A 1 -15.98 -7.69 14.18
C MET A 1 -17.32 -7.68 14.94
N LEU A 2 -17.84 -8.83 15.43
CA LEU A 2 -19.14 -8.90 16.14
C LEU A 2 -19.26 -8.00 17.38
N GLY A 3 -18.17 -7.78 18.14
CA GLY A 3 -18.18 -6.89 19.31
C GLY A 3 -18.39 -5.39 18.97
N PHE A 4 -18.07 -4.97 17.73
CA PHE A 4 -18.26 -3.58 17.30
C PHE A 4 -19.73 -3.28 16.96
N LEU A 5 -20.46 -4.28 16.46
CA LEU A 5 -21.90 -4.21 16.20
C LEU A 5 -22.70 -4.14 17.52
N ALA A 6 -22.35 -4.95 18.52
CA ALA A 6 -23.07 -5.06 19.78
C ALA A 6 -22.94 -3.84 20.73
N ASN A 7 -21.95 -2.96 20.51
CA ASN A 7 -21.68 -1.86 21.43
C ASN A 7 -22.65 -0.67 21.20
N LYS A 8 -23.64 -0.49 22.09
CA LYS A 8 -24.64 0.60 22.02
C LYS A 8 -24.10 2.00 22.31
N LYS A 9 -22.87 2.14 22.83
CA LYS A 9 -22.28 3.45 23.17
C LYS A 9 -21.84 4.28 21.96
N ILE A 10 -21.80 3.69 20.75
CA ILE A 10 -21.35 4.36 19.54
C ILE A 10 -22.54 4.56 18.59
N PRO A 11 -22.80 5.79 18.10
CA PRO A 11 -23.89 6.04 17.15
C PRO A 11 -23.68 5.28 15.84
N LEU A 12 -24.77 4.78 15.26
CA LEU A 12 -24.77 3.95 14.04
C LEU A 12 -24.06 4.62 12.86
N ILE A 13 -24.21 5.94 12.72
CA ILE A 13 -23.57 6.74 11.66
C ILE A 13 -22.04 6.65 11.74
N THR A 14 -21.46 6.74 12.95
CA THR A 14 -20.02 6.63 13.15
C THR A 14 -19.52 5.22 12.84
N LYS A 15 -20.32 4.19 13.12
CA LYS A 15 -19.98 2.80 12.76
C LYS A 15 -19.96 2.61 11.25
N ILE A 16 -20.99 3.08 10.55
CA ILE A 16 -21.11 2.97 9.09
C ILE A 16 -19.98 3.76 8.42
N ARG A 17 -19.74 5.01 8.84
CA ARG A 17 -18.65 5.83 8.30
C ARG A 17 -17.29 5.14 8.47
N ARG A 18 -17.04 4.56 9.64
CA ARG A 18 -15.77 3.87 9.90
C ARG A 18 -15.64 2.57 9.12
N ALA A 19 -16.71 1.80 8.98
CA ALA A 19 -16.73 0.60 8.16
C ALA A 19 -16.49 0.94 6.67
N PHE A 20 -17.18 1.97 6.16
CA PHE A 20 -17.01 2.45 4.80
C PHE A 20 -15.58 2.93 4.55
N HIS A 21 -15.00 3.74 5.44
CA HIS A 21 -13.62 4.18 5.33
C HIS A 21 -12.63 3.00 5.29
N ILE A 22 -12.83 1.98 6.12
CA ILE A 22 -11.98 0.77 6.11
C ILE A 22 -12.12 0.05 4.77
N LEU A 23 -13.35 -0.13 4.28
CA LEU A 23 -13.63 -0.80 3.02
C LEU A 23 -13.03 -0.03 1.83
N GLU A 24 -13.25 1.28 1.76
CA GLU A 24 -12.67 2.17 0.76
C GLU A 24 -11.15 2.09 0.78
N SER A 25 -10.53 2.12 1.97
CA SER A 25 -9.07 2.05 2.10
C SER A 25 -8.51 0.73 1.56
N HIS A 26 -9.16 -0.40 1.89
CA HIS A 26 -8.73 -1.72 1.41
C HIS A 26 -8.95 -1.89 -0.10
N TYR A 27 -10.06 -1.38 -0.63
CA TYR A 27 -10.34 -1.40 -2.05
C TYR A 27 -9.33 -0.53 -2.81
N THR A 28 -9.11 0.71 -2.34
CA THR A 28 -8.16 1.67 -2.91
C THR A 28 -6.75 1.07 -2.96
N TRP A 29 -6.25 0.52 -1.85
CA TRP A 29 -4.90 -0.06 -1.81
C TRP A 29 -4.72 -1.26 -2.75
N ALA A 30 -5.72 -2.12 -2.89
CA ALA A 30 -5.65 -3.28 -3.76
C ALA A 30 -5.71 -2.89 -5.25
N VAL A 31 -6.57 -1.94 -5.60
CA VAL A 31 -6.90 -1.62 -7.00
C VAL A 31 -5.94 -0.60 -7.63
N TRP A 32 -5.47 0.39 -6.86
CA TRP A 32 -4.65 1.47 -7.42
C TRP A 32 -3.36 0.98 -8.09
N ALA A 33 -2.70 -0.02 -7.51
CA ALA A 33 -1.49 -0.60 -8.10
C ALA A 33 -1.77 -1.18 -9.49
N ILE A 34 -2.89 -1.91 -9.66
CA ILE A 34 -3.28 -2.49 -10.94
C ILE A 34 -3.66 -1.39 -11.94
N ILE A 35 -4.44 -0.39 -11.52
CA ILE A 35 -4.83 0.73 -12.38
C ILE A 35 -3.58 1.43 -12.93
N VAL A 36 -2.64 1.76 -12.04
CA VAL A 36 -1.44 2.52 -12.42
C VAL A 36 -0.50 1.70 -13.30
N THR A 37 -0.31 0.42 -12.99
CA THR A 37 0.64 -0.44 -13.74
C THR A 37 0.10 -0.88 -15.09
N PHE A 38 -1.18 -1.25 -15.18
CA PHE A 38 -1.74 -1.86 -16.39
C PHE A 38 -2.70 -0.95 -17.15
N ILE A 39 -3.60 -0.25 -16.45
CA ILE A 39 -4.67 0.52 -17.10
C ILE A 39 -4.18 1.88 -17.58
N ALA A 40 -3.35 2.58 -16.80
CA ALA A 40 -2.84 3.90 -17.15
C ALA A 40 -2.00 3.93 -18.47
N PRO A 41 -1.11 2.96 -18.75
CA PRO A 41 -0.38 2.92 -20.03
C PRO A 41 -1.20 2.33 -21.19
N LEU A 42 -2.34 1.70 -20.91
CA LEU A 42 -3.14 0.97 -21.92
C LEU A 42 -3.59 1.85 -23.09
N PRO A 43 -4.13 3.07 -22.88
CA PRO A 43 -4.51 3.97 -23.98
C PRO A 43 -3.33 4.43 -24.83
N LEU A 44 -2.13 4.56 -24.23
CA LEU A 44 -0.91 4.93 -24.93
C LEU A 44 -0.39 3.80 -25.84
N ILE A 45 -0.52 2.55 -25.37
CA ILE A 45 -0.06 1.37 -26.11
C ILE A 45 -1.06 0.98 -27.20
N PHE A 46 -2.36 0.96 -26.89
CA PHE A 46 -3.41 0.45 -27.78
C PHE A 46 -4.18 1.53 -28.55
N GLY A 47 -4.07 2.81 -28.17
CA GLY A 47 -4.83 3.91 -28.80
C GLY A 47 -4.38 4.30 -30.21
N GLY A 48 -3.23 3.79 -30.69
CA GLY A 48 -2.74 4.03 -32.04
C GLY A 48 -2.52 5.51 -32.39
N GLY A 49 -2.46 5.81 -33.70
CA GLY A 49 -2.24 7.17 -34.20
C GLY A 49 -3.38 8.15 -33.88
N ILE A 50 -4.62 7.66 -33.80
CA ILE A 50 -5.81 8.48 -33.53
C ILE A 50 -5.77 9.02 -32.10
N PHE A 51 -5.43 8.18 -31.11
CA PHE A 51 -5.33 8.63 -29.72
C PHE A 51 -4.22 9.66 -29.53
N ARG A 52 -3.08 9.48 -30.19
CA ARG A 52 -1.94 10.41 -30.12
C ARG A 52 -2.23 11.77 -30.77
N GLN A 53 -3.13 11.83 -31.76
CA GLN A 53 -3.56 13.06 -32.41
C GLN A 53 -4.66 13.81 -31.65
N MET A 54 -5.37 13.14 -30.73
CA MET A 54 -6.33 13.81 -29.85
C MET A 54 -5.62 14.68 -28.81
N THR A 55 -6.18 15.86 -28.53
CA THR A 55 -5.67 16.80 -27.51
C THR A 55 -5.52 16.15 -26.14
N ILE A 56 -6.37 15.17 -25.82
CA ILE A 56 -6.30 14.40 -24.58
C ILE A 56 -5.08 13.46 -24.59
N GLY A 57 -4.88 12.69 -25.66
CA GLY A 57 -3.78 11.72 -25.73
C GLY A 57 -2.40 12.36 -25.81
N TYR A 58 -2.29 13.59 -26.35
CA TYR A 58 -1.03 14.36 -26.32
C TYR A 58 -0.69 14.88 -24.91
N ASN A 59 -1.69 15.37 -24.16
CA ASN A 59 -1.48 15.93 -22.83
C ASN A 59 -1.41 14.85 -21.73
N LEU A 60 -2.00 13.67 -21.96
CA LEU A 60 -2.10 12.61 -20.97
C LEU A 60 -0.74 12.18 -20.38
N PRO A 61 0.32 11.94 -21.18
CA PRO A 61 1.64 11.58 -20.64
C PRO A 61 2.26 12.73 -19.84
N SER A 62 2.07 13.97 -20.29
CA SER A 62 2.64 15.16 -19.63
C SER A 62 2.02 15.38 -18.25
N VAL A 63 0.68 15.30 -18.16
CA VAL A 63 -0.07 15.42 -16.90
C VAL A 63 0.28 14.26 -15.97
N SER A 64 0.30 13.02 -16.47
CA SER A 64 0.68 11.84 -15.68
C SER A 64 2.11 11.97 -15.15
N ALA A 65 3.07 12.40 -15.98
CA ALA A 65 4.44 12.63 -15.55
C ALA A 65 4.56 13.75 -14.51
N ALA A 66 3.75 14.81 -14.59
CA ALA A 66 3.70 15.84 -13.56
C ALA A 66 3.21 15.27 -12.22
N LEU A 67 2.13 14.47 -12.24
CA LEU A 67 1.60 13.80 -11.06
C LEU A 67 2.64 12.86 -10.43
N PHE A 68 3.29 12.01 -11.23
CA PHE A 68 4.34 11.11 -10.72
C PHE A 68 5.53 11.85 -10.12
N ARG A 69 5.96 12.96 -10.73
CA ARG A 69 7.03 13.81 -10.17
C ARG A 69 6.64 14.37 -8.81
N ILE A 70 5.40 14.86 -8.66
CA ILE A 70 4.88 15.37 -7.39
C ILE A 70 4.81 14.23 -6.36
N SER A 71 4.26 13.07 -6.72
CA SER A 71 4.17 11.90 -5.84
C SER A 71 5.53 11.42 -5.37
N LEU A 72 6.54 11.37 -6.25
CA LEU A 72 7.91 11.02 -5.89
C LEU A 72 8.52 12.04 -4.92
N ALA A 73 8.29 13.35 -5.13
CA ALA A 73 8.73 14.38 -4.20
C ALA A 73 8.07 14.21 -2.81
N THR A 74 6.77 13.94 -2.76
CA THR A 74 6.06 13.66 -1.50
C THR A 74 6.60 12.41 -0.81
N LEU A 75 6.83 11.32 -1.55
CA LEU A 75 7.44 10.10 -1.00
C LEU A 75 8.82 10.37 -0.39
N PHE A 76 9.63 11.18 -1.06
CA PHE A 76 10.94 11.56 -0.54
C PHE A 76 10.82 12.33 0.79
N ILE A 77 9.87 13.27 0.90
CA ILE A 77 9.59 13.97 2.15
C ILE A 77 9.14 13.00 3.25
N CYS A 78 8.22 12.07 2.95
CA CYS A 78 7.79 11.03 3.89
C CYS A 78 8.95 10.15 4.37
N MET A 79 9.88 9.79 3.48
CA MET A 79 11.08 9.05 3.82
C MET A 79 11.94 9.82 4.83
N LEU A 80 12.17 11.12 4.63
CA LEU A 80 12.93 11.96 5.56
C LEU A 80 12.27 12.00 6.94
N ILE A 81 10.94 12.15 7.01
CA ILE A 81 10.17 12.15 8.26
C ILE A 81 10.30 10.79 8.95
N SER A 82 10.14 9.68 8.21
CA SER A 82 10.26 8.34 8.76
C SER A 82 11.65 8.09 9.35
N MET A 83 12.70 8.52 8.68
CA MET A 83 14.08 8.42 9.20
C MET A 83 14.30 9.23 10.48
N LYS A 84 13.59 10.36 10.67
CA LYS A 84 13.65 11.16 11.90
C LYS A 84 12.82 10.57 13.04
N LEU A 85 11.77 9.82 12.72
CA LEU A 85 10.93 9.15 13.69
C LEU A 85 11.59 7.88 14.26
N LEU A 86 12.48 7.24 13.51
CA LEU A 86 13.21 6.07 13.98
C LEU A 86 14.14 6.43 15.16
N PRO A 87 14.19 5.59 16.22
CA PRO A 87 15.11 5.79 17.34
C PRO A 87 16.57 5.81 16.87
N PRO A 88 17.47 6.50 17.61
CA PRO A 88 18.87 6.65 17.21
C PRO A 88 19.50 5.28 16.99
N ARG A 89 20.20 5.15 15.85
CA ARG A 89 20.80 3.90 15.40
C ARG A 89 21.72 3.30 16.49
N PRO A 90 21.65 1.98 16.75
CA PRO A 90 22.62 1.28 17.61
C PRO A 90 24.05 1.48 17.07
N LYS A 91 25.07 1.41 17.92
CA LYS A 91 26.47 1.67 17.50
C LYS A 91 27.07 0.56 16.60
N ASP A 92 26.41 -0.59 16.49
CA ASP A 92 26.93 -1.80 15.81
C ASP A 92 26.49 -1.97 14.34
N VAL A 93 25.80 -0.99 13.75
CA VAL A 93 25.31 -1.11 12.36
C VAL A 93 26.45 -0.97 11.35
N LYS A 94 26.60 -1.99 10.50
CA LYS A 94 27.62 -2.03 9.44
C LYS A 94 27.24 -1.08 8.30
N PRO A 95 28.20 -0.50 7.56
CA PRO A 95 27.90 0.37 6.41
C PRO A 95 27.06 -0.33 5.33
N LYS A 96 27.14 -1.66 5.22
CA LYS A 96 26.28 -2.47 4.33
C LYS A 96 24.79 -2.36 4.66
N GLU A 97 24.43 -2.31 5.94
CA GLU A 97 23.04 -2.20 6.39
C GLU A 97 22.46 -0.81 6.08
N ARG A 98 23.32 0.22 6.03
CA ARG A 98 22.93 1.55 5.54
C ARG A 98 22.57 1.51 4.06
N LEU A 99 23.37 0.82 3.24
CA LEU A 99 23.08 0.67 1.80
C LEU A 99 21.77 -0.10 1.59
N ILE A 100 21.59 -1.22 2.30
CA ILE A 100 20.34 -2.02 2.25
C ILE A 100 19.12 -1.16 2.59
N MET A 101 19.20 -0.33 3.63
CA MET A 101 18.09 0.56 4.00
C MET A 101 17.74 1.55 2.89
N VAL A 102 18.74 2.14 2.23
CA VAL A 102 18.51 3.07 1.11
C VAL A 102 17.90 2.35 -0.09
N THR A 103 18.42 1.17 -0.44
CA THR A 103 17.87 0.35 -1.52
C THR A 103 16.45 -0.10 -1.22
N GLN A 104 16.12 -0.43 0.03
CA GLN A 104 14.77 -0.78 0.45
C GLN A 104 13.80 0.39 0.25
N TRP A 105 14.21 1.62 0.56
CA TRP A 105 13.37 2.81 0.32
C TRP A 105 13.18 3.11 -1.16
N LEU A 106 14.21 2.88 -1.99
CA LEU A 106 14.09 3.03 -3.45
C LEU A 106 13.13 1.99 -4.05
N LEU A 107 13.19 0.75 -3.57
CA LEU A 107 12.31 -0.33 -3.99
C LEU A 107 10.92 -0.28 -3.34
N ALA A 108 10.73 0.47 -2.27
CA ALA A 108 9.48 0.55 -1.51
C ALA A 108 8.24 0.81 -2.38
N PRO A 109 8.20 1.82 -3.28
CA PRO A 109 7.01 2.05 -4.11
C PRO A 109 6.70 0.89 -5.07
N ALA A 110 7.73 0.25 -5.63
CA ALA A 110 7.54 -0.92 -6.50
C ALA A 110 7.04 -2.12 -5.70
N ILE A 111 7.69 -2.44 -4.58
CA ILE A 111 7.30 -3.55 -3.70
C ILE A 111 5.89 -3.33 -3.14
N ALA A 112 5.54 -2.12 -2.73
CA ALA A 112 4.21 -1.79 -2.23
C ALA A 112 3.14 -1.98 -3.31
N ALA A 113 3.42 -1.64 -4.57
CA ALA A 113 2.49 -1.88 -5.67
C ALA A 113 2.31 -3.38 -5.97
N PHE A 114 3.39 -4.14 -6.13
CA PHE A 114 3.33 -5.55 -6.52
C PHE A 114 2.98 -6.49 -5.36
N ILE A 115 3.73 -6.42 -4.26
CA ILE A 115 3.55 -7.29 -3.09
C ILE A 115 2.40 -6.80 -2.20
N GLY A 116 2.00 -5.53 -2.29
CA GLY A 116 0.83 -5.04 -1.54
C GLY A 116 -0.50 -5.45 -2.17
N SER A 117 -0.62 -5.39 -3.50
CA SER A 117 -1.90 -5.64 -4.18
C SER A 117 -2.23 -7.13 -4.35
N ILE A 118 -1.25 -7.95 -4.76
CA ILE A 118 -1.47 -9.38 -5.05
C ILE A 118 -2.05 -10.15 -3.85
N PRO A 119 -1.42 -10.19 -2.66
CA PRO A 119 -1.97 -10.88 -1.51
C PRO A 119 -3.23 -10.21 -0.95
N ALA A 120 -3.40 -8.90 -1.16
CA ALA A 120 -4.63 -8.22 -0.76
C ALA A 120 -5.83 -8.70 -1.60
N ILE A 121 -5.65 -8.87 -2.91
CA ILE A 121 -6.66 -9.40 -3.81
C ILE A 121 -6.90 -10.88 -3.54
N ASP A 122 -5.85 -11.66 -3.32
CA ASP A 122 -5.96 -13.07 -2.92
C ASP A 122 -6.78 -13.20 -1.61
N ALA A 123 -6.46 -12.41 -0.58
CA ALA A 123 -7.22 -12.40 0.66
C ALA A 123 -8.69 -11.97 0.46
N GLN A 124 -8.94 -10.95 -0.37
CA GLN A 124 -10.30 -10.47 -0.67
C GLN A 124 -11.12 -11.51 -1.44
N THR A 125 -10.57 -12.11 -2.48
CA THR A 125 -11.23 -13.17 -3.27
C THR A 125 -11.48 -14.41 -2.42
N ARG A 126 -10.50 -14.82 -1.63
CA ARG A 126 -10.63 -15.95 -0.70
C ARG A 126 -11.74 -15.72 0.34
N LEU A 127 -11.83 -14.50 0.87
CA LEU A 127 -12.93 -14.09 1.76
C LEU A 127 -14.29 -14.13 1.05
N MET A 128 -14.38 -13.70 -0.21
CA MET A 128 -15.60 -13.76 -1.02
C MET A 128 -16.07 -15.21 -1.25
N PHE A 129 -15.13 -16.15 -1.42
CA PHE A 129 -15.42 -17.58 -1.55
C PHE A 129 -15.60 -18.30 -0.20
N GLY A 130 -15.68 -17.56 0.92
CA GLY A 130 -15.92 -18.12 2.25
C GLY A 130 -14.74 -18.91 2.84
N GLN A 131 -13.56 -18.82 2.24
CA GLN A 131 -12.34 -19.46 2.73
C GLN A 131 -11.64 -18.54 3.73
N TYR A 132 -11.90 -18.74 5.01
CA TYR A 132 -11.26 -17.95 6.06
C TYR A 132 -9.84 -18.47 6.34
N MET A 133 -8.85 -17.57 6.34
CA MET A 133 -7.49 -17.90 6.77
C MET A 133 -7.48 -18.18 8.27
N GLN A 134 -6.95 -19.35 8.65
CA GLN A 134 -6.76 -19.70 10.05
C GLN A 134 -5.66 -18.83 10.65
N PHE A 135 -5.95 -18.20 11.78
CA PHE A 135 -4.98 -17.39 12.50
C PHE A 135 -3.98 -18.33 13.19
N HIS A 136 -2.79 -18.48 12.61
CA HIS A 136 -1.70 -19.19 13.26
C HIS A 136 -1.18 -18.35 14.44
N VAL A 137 -1.53 -18.75 15.66
CA VAL A 137 -1.05 -18.11 16.87
C VAL A 137 0.43 -18.41 17.02
N THR A 138 1.28 -17.38 17.06
CA THR A 138 2.69 -17.58 17.43
C THR A 138 2.75 -18.05 18.87
N GLU A 139 3.24 -19.27 19.09
CA GLU A 139 3.41 -19.83 20.43
C GLU A 139 4.34 -18.92 21.23
N LYS A 140 3.83 -18.34 22.31
CA LYS A 140 4.60 -17.44 23.16
C LYS A 140 5.42 -18.27 24.14
N THR A 141 6.57 -18.77 23.70
CA THR A 141 7.50 -19.47 24.58
C THR A 141 8.10 -18.46 25.57
N ARG A 142 7.66 -18.48 26.84
CA ARG A 142 8.42 -17.84 27.93
C ARG A 142 9.60 -18.76 28.24
N LYS A 143 10.82 -18.35 27.90
CA LYS A 143 12.01 -18.92 28.55
C LYS A 143 11.95 -18.49 30.01
N ASN A 144 11.66 -19.43 30.90
CA ASN A 144 11.76 -19.20 32.34
C ASN A 144 13.26 -19.07 32.66
N PRO A 145 13.74 -17.95 33.23
CA PRO A 145 15.15 -17.81 33.57
C PRO A 145 15.42 -18.43 34.94
N LEU A 146 15.22 -19.74 35.10
CA LEU A 146 15.63 -20.48 36.29
C LEU A 146 15.83 -21.96 35.90
N HIS A 147 16.99 -22.26 35.35
CA HIS A 147 17.87 -23.40 35.65
C HIS A 147 19.17 -23.25 34.85
#